data_AF-A0A350NNZ4-F1
#
_entry.id   AF-A0A350NNZ4-F1
#
_cell.length_a   1.000
_cell.length_b   1.000
_cell.length_c   1.000
_cell.angle_alpha   90.00
_cell.angle_beta   90.00
_cell.angle_gamma   90.00
#
_symmetry.space_group_name_H-M   'P 1'
#
loop_
_entity.id
_entity.type
_entity.pdbx_description
1 polymer ?
#
loop_
_entity_poly.entity_id
_entity_poly.type
_entity_poly.pdbx_seq_one_letter_code
_entity_poly.pdbx_strand_id
1 'polypeptide(L)'
;MQNEKTGFRKFLGLTFLIGFGFFTMGLMDPLYDTYVPIFLGKYIDQNKTIGAIMTLDNIFALFLIPIVSAWSDNMRTRIGRRMP
;
A
#
# COMPACT_ATOMS: atom_id res chain seq x y z
N MET A 1 -33.40 -2.90 -28.24
CA MET A 1 -33.37 -2.42 -26.84
C MET A 1 -33.07 -3.60 -25.93
N GLN A 2 -31.79 -3.83 -25.59
CA GLN A 2 -31.40 -4.82 -24.59
C GLN A 2 -30.56 -4.10 -23.54
N ASN A 3 -31.24 -3.64 -22.50
CA ASN A 3 -30.60 -3.19 -21.27
C ASN A 3 -30.29 -4.44 -20.45
N GLU A 4 -29.16 -5.08 -20.71
CA GLU A 4 -28.61 -6.05 -19.77
C GLU A 4 -28.20 -5.30 -18.50
N LYS A 5 -29.05 -5.38 -17.47
CA LYS A 5 -28.67 -5.04 -16.11
C LYS A 5 -27.64 -6.07 -15.65
N THR A 6 -26.37 -5.90 -16.01
CA THR A 6 -25.25 -6.66 -15.42
C THR A 6 -25.22 -6.34 -13.92
N GLY A 7 -25.90 -7.18 -13.14
CA GLY A 7 -26.13 -6.95 -11.72
C GLY A 7 -24.82 -6.84 -10.95
N PHE A 8 -24.80 -5.92 -9.98
CA PHE A 8 -23.72 -5.62 -9.03
C PHE A 8 -23.01 -6.86 -8.44
N ARG A 9 -23.70 -8.00 -8.38
CA ARG A 9 -23.19 -9.31 -7.96
C ARG A 9 -21.92 -9.77 -8.67
N LYS A 10 -21.70 -9.42 -9.94
CA LYS A 10 -20.48 -9.81 -10.67
C LYS A 10 -19.23 -9.09 -10.14
N PHE A 11 -19.39 -7.89 -9.57
CA PHE A 11 -18.29 -7.08 -9.03
C PHE A 11 -18.02 -7.36 -7.56
N LEU A 12 -18.99 -7.92 -6.82
CA LEU A 12 -18.89 -8.20 -5.38
C LEU A 12 -17.66 -9.03 -5.00
N GLY A 13 -17.32 -10.07 -5.77
CA GLY A 13 -16.13 -10.88 -5.51
C GLY A 13 -14.81 -10.12 -5.71
N LEU A 14 -14.74 -9.29 -6.76
CA LEU A 14 -13.57 -8.45 -7.04
C LEU A 14 -13.42 -7.34 -5.99
N THR A 15 -14.52 -6.67 -5.62
CA THR A 15 -14.52 -5.64 -4.58
C THR A 15 -14.14 -6.22 -3.23
N PHE A 16 -14.58 -7.44 -2.90
CA PHE A 16 -14.17 -8.12 -1.68
C PHE A 16 -12.68 -8.46 -1.69
N LEU A 17 -12.14 -8.96 -2.81
CA LEU A 17 -10.71 -9.28 -2.95
C LEU A 17 -9.82 -8.02 -2.84
N ILE A 18 -10.18 -6.95 -3.55
CA ILE A 18 -9.47 -5.66 -3.48
C ILE A 18 -9.59 -5.09 -2.06
N GLY A 19 -10.80 -5.09 -1.49
CA GLY A 19 -11.04 -4.63 -0.13
C GLY A 19 -10.25 -5.41 0.92
N PHE A 20 -10.10 -6.72 0.75
CA PHE A 20 -9.27 -7.55 1.61
C PHE A 20 -7.78 -7.18 1.49
N GLY A 21 -7.28 -6.93 0.28
CA GLY A 21 -5.92 -6.42 0.07
C GLY A 21 -5.68 -5.10 0.80
N PHE A 22 -6.55 -4.11 0.59
CA PHE A 22 -6.48 -2.82 1.29
C PHE A 22 -6.62 -2.95 2.81
N PHE A 23 -7.46 -3.87 3.29
CA PHE A 23 -7.59 -4.15 4.71
C PHE A 23 -6.28 -4.66 5.32
N THR A 24 -5.61 -5.62 4.65
CA THR A 24 -4.32 -6.13 5.14
C THR A 24 -3.22 -5.06 5.13
N MET A 25 -3.16 -4.23 4.09
CA MET A 25 -2.23 -3.11 4.00
C MET A 25 -2.50 -2.08 5.11
N GLY A 26 -3.76 -1.68 5.29
CA GLY A 26 -4.16 -0.70 6.29
C GLY A 26 -4.00 -1.16 7.74
N LEU A 27 -3.96 -2.48 7.99
CA LEU A 27 -3.54 -3.03 9.27
C LEU A 27 -2.02 -3.01 9.44
N MET A 28 -1.25 -3.26 8.38
CA MET A 28 0.21 -3.33 8.47
C MET A 28 0.85 -1.98 8.76
N ASP A 29 0.38 -0.89 8.15
CA ASP A 29 0.95 0.44 8.32
C ASP A 29 1.05 0.88 9.80
N PRO A 30 -0.03 0.87 10.62
CA PRO A 30 0.06 1.28 12.02
C PRO A 30 0.85 0.28 12.89
N LEU A 31 0.84 -1.01 12.54
CA LEU A 31 1.62 -2.01 13.26
C LEU A 31 3.12 -1.76 13.04
N TYR A 32 3.53 -1.50 11.81
CA TYR A 32 4.92 -1.18 11.48
C TYR A 32 5.39 0.08 12.23
N ASP A 33 4.63 1.18 12.16
CA ASP A 33 4.99 2.45 12.82
C ASP A 33 5.07 2.30 14.35
N THR A 34 4.26 1.42 14.93
CA THR A 34 4.27 1.15 16.38
C THR A 34 5.42 0.23 16.80
N TYR A 35 5.71 -0.84 16.05
CA TYR A 35 6.64 -1.88 16.48
C TYR A 35 8.10 -1.62 16.07
N VAL A 36 8.34 -1.02 14.91
CA VAL A 36 9.70 -0.71 14.44
C VAL A 36 10.51 0.15 15.40
N PRO A 37 9.98 1.24 16.01
CA PRO A 37 10.77 2.04 16.94
C PRO A 37 11.01 1.29 18.26
N ILE A 38 10.09 0.42 18.68
CA ILE A 38 10.26 -0.45 19.85
C ILE A 38 11.38 -1.47 19.61
N PHE A 39 11.48 -2.04 18.40
CA PHE A 39 12.58 -2.93 18.05
C PHE A 39 13.91 -2.19 17.94
N LEU A 40 13.94 -1.02 17.28
CA LEU A 40 15.16 -0.22 17.15
C LEU A 40 15.67 0.31 18.50
N GLY A 41 14.76 0.66 19.42
CA GLY A 41 15.12 1.11 20.78
C GLY A 41 15.85 0.07 21.62
N LYS A 42 15.80 -1.22 21.23
CA LYS A 42 16.61 -2.27 21.87
C LYS A 42 18.06 -2.31 21.40
N TYR A 43 18.37 -1.70 20.26
CA TYR A 43 19.70 -1.71 19.65
C TYR A 43 20.35 -0.31 19.60
N ILE A 44 19.55 0.74 19.64
CA ILE A 44 19.99 2.14 19.53
C ILE A 44 19.43 2.93 20.72
N ASP A 45 20.29 3.34 21.64
CA ASP A 45 19.91 4.14 22.83
C ASP A 45 19.46 5.57 22.48
N GLN A 46 19.79 6.04 21.27
CA GLN A 46 19.48 7.39 20.82
C GLN A 46 18.11 7.47 20.13
N ASN A 47 17.10 7.92 20.87
CA ASN A 47 15.75 8.20 20.35
C ASN A 47 15.73 9.16 19.15
N LYS A 48 16.72 10.05 19.02
CA LYS A 48 16.86 10.96 17.87
C LYS A 48 17.10 10.20 16.56
N THR A 49 17.91 9.14 16.60
CA THR A 49 18.26 8.34 15.43
C THR A 49 17.07 7.50 14.97
N ILE A 50 16.31 6.95 15.93
CA ILE A 50 15.07 6.21 15.65
C ILE A 50 14.04 7.15 14.99
N GLY A 51 13.81 8.33 15.57
CA GLY A 51 12.90 9.32 14.98
C GLY A 51 13.33 9.80 13.59
N ALA A 52 14.64 9.95 13.35
CA ALA A 52 15.17 10.28 12.03
C ALA A 52 14.87 9.18 10.99
N ILE A 53 15.03 7.90 11.36
CA ILE A 53 14.73 6.75 10.49
C ILE A 53 13.24 6.71 10.15
N MET A 54 12.36 6.89 11.15
CA MET A 54 10.91 6.88 10.93
C MET A 54 10.43 8.05 10.08
N THR A 55 11.04 9.23 10.25
CA THR A 55 10.73 10.40 9.40
C THR A 55 11.20 10.15 7.96
N LEU A 56 12.37 9.53 7.79
CA LEU A 56 12.93 9.21 6.49
C LEU A 56 12.09 8.17 5.74
N ASP A 57 11.52 7.19 6.44
CA ASP A 57 10.56 6.24 5.86
C ASP A 57 9.29 6.93 5.35
N ASN A 58 8.72 7.86 6.12
CA ASN A 58 7.57 8.66 5.69
C ASN A 58 7.87 9.50 4.44
N ILE A 59 9.08 10.04 4.33
CA ILE A 59 9.54 10.76 3.14
C ILE A 59 9.59 9.80 1.94
N PHE A 60 10.11 8.59 2.12
CA PHE A 60 10.11 7.59 1.06
C PHE A 60 8.70 7.19 0.64
N ALA A 61 7.76 7.02 1.57
CA ALA A 61 6.38 6.74 1.24
C ALA A 61 5.79 7.83 0.33
N LEU A 62 6.02 9.10 0.65
CA LEU A 62 5.54 10.24 -0.16
C LEU A 62 6.10 10.25 -1.59
N PHE A 63 7.38 9.89 -1.78
CA PHE A 63 8.03 9.93 -3.08
C PHE A 63 7.89 8.63 -3.88
N LEU A 64 7.91 7.48 -3.23
CA LEU A 64 7.81 6.19 -3.90
C LEU A 64 6.43 5.96 -4.51
N ILE A 65 5.35 6.39 -3.84
CA ILE A 65 3.98 6.25 -4.39
C ILE A 65 3.84 6.90 -5.78
N PRO A 66 4.16 8.19 -6.00
CA PRO A 66 4.05 8.81 -7.32
C PRO A 66 5.06 8.23 -8.33
N ILE A 67 6.28 7.89 -7.90
CA ILE A 67 7.29 7.30 -8.79
C ILE A 67 6.84 5.92 -9.28
N VAL A 68 6.42 5.05 -8.36
CA VAL A 68 5.95 3.70 -8.67
C VAL A 68 4.63 3.75 -9.45
N SER A 69 3.73 4.68 -9.15
CA SER A 69 2.48 4.83 -9.93
C SER A 69 2.76 5.29 -11.36
N ALA A 70 3.65 6.26 -11.57
CA ALA A 70 4.07 6.70 -12.91
C ALA A 70 4.83 5.59 -13.66
N TRP A 71 5.64 4.80 -12.95
CA TRP A 71 6.36 3.67 -13.55
C TRP A 71 5.40 2.53 -13.94
N SER A 72 4.46 2.18 -13.06
CA SER A 72 3.41 1.21 -13.33
C SER A 72 2.59 1.61 -14.55
N ASP A 73 2.22 2.89 -14.67
CA ASP A 73 1.42 3.39 -15.79
C ASP A 73 2.11 3.28 -17.16
N ASN A 74 3.45 3.25 -17.19
CA ASN A 74 4.24 3.14 -18.41
C ASN A 74 4.68 1.70 -18.73
N MET A 75 4.46 0.75 -17.81
CA MET A 75 4.84 -0.66 -17.99
C MET A 75 3.89 -1.36 -18.97
N ARG A 76 4.38 -1.75 -20.15
CA ARG A 76 3.65 -2.59 -21.12
C ARG A 76 4.01 -4.06 -20.92
N THR A 77 3.28 -4.76 -20.06
CA THR A 77 3.40 -6.23 -19.89
C THR A 77 2.14 -6.96 -20.36
N ARG A 78 2.24 -8.27 -20.55
CA ARG A 78 1.15 -9.14 -21.01
C ARG A 78 -0.03 -9.21 -20.01
N ILE A 79 0.17 -8.80 -18.77
CA ILE A 79 -0.84 -8.81 -17.69
C ILE A 79 -1.64 -7.48 -17.64
N GLY A 80 -1.17 -6.43 -18.34
CA GLY A 80 -1.86 -5.13 -18.47
C GLY A 80 -1.09 -3.96 -17.82
N ARG A 81 -1.57 -2.72 -18.01
CA ARG A 81 -0.95 -1.47 -17.48
C ARG A 81 -1.30 -1.18 -16.01
N ARG A 82 -2.42 -1.71 -15.53
CA ARG A 82 -2.92 -1.60 -14.16
C ARG A 82 -3.57 -2.93 -13.82
N MET A 83 -2.78 -3.85 -13.26
CA MET A 83 -3.37 -5.07 -12.70
C MET A 83 -4.27 -4.64 -11.54
N PRO A 84 -5.56 -5.02 -11.51
CA PRO A 84 -6.34 -4.98 -10.28
C PRO A 84 -5.86 -6.03 -9.27
#